data_AF-A0A7W6GRY7-F1
#
_entry.id   AF-A0A7W6GRY7-F1
#
_cell.length_a   1.000
_cell.length_b   1.000
_cell.length_c   1.000
_cell.angle_alpha   90.00
_cell.angle_beta   90.00
_cell.angle_gamma   90.00
#
_symmetry.space_group_name_H-M   'P 1'
#
loop_
_entity.id
_entity.type
_entity.pdbx_description
1 polymer ?
#
loop_
_entity_poly.entity_id
_entity_poly.type
_entity_poly.pdbx_seq_one_letter_code
_entity_poly.pdbx_strand_id
1 'polypeptide(L)'
;MKKVLATLSLFVPQSWLSTSYIVERISILADDPDTCEHDWDVVAGILSTVELQVQCRKCATYSEVPNPTKKEWEACAGAMENPYPWEDTSRIRYYQIDGTIH
;
A
#
# COMPACT_ATOMS: atom_id res chain seq x y z
N MET A 1 0.78 11.71 20.41
CA MET A 1 -0.32 12.71 20.39
C MET A 1 -1.07 12.74 19.06
N LYS A 2 -0.38 12.86 17.90
CA LYS A 2 -1.02 12.83 16.57
C LYS A 2 -1.82 11.55 16.27
N LYS A 3 -1.26 10.36 16.50
CA LYS A 3 -2.00 9.07 16.36
C LYS A 3 -3.27 9.04 17.22
N VAL A 4 -3.20 9.49 18.48
CA VAL A 4 -4.37 9.56 19.39
C VAL A 4 -5.46 10.48 18.84
N LEU A 5 -5.10 11.69 18.37
CA LEU A 5 -6.06 12.63 17.76
C LEU A 5 -6.65 12.08 16.46
N ALA A 6 -5.84 11.44 15.62
CA ALA A 6 -6.28 10.77 14.40
C ALA A 6 -7.28 9.64 14.71
N THR A 7 -7.01 8.79 15.72
CA THR A 7 -7.92 7.74 16.17
C THR A 7 -9.22 8.32 16.73
N LEU A 8 -9.14 9.36 17.58
CA LEU A 8 -10.33 10.02 18.13
C LEU A 8 -11.20 10.65 17.04
N SER A 9 -10.60 11.13 15.95
CA SER A 9 -11.35 11.70 14.82
C SER A 9 -12.18 10.68 14.02
N LEU A 10 -12.01 9.37 14.26
CA LEU A 10 -12.90 8.34 13.68
C LEU A 10 -14.33 8.44 14.23
N PHE A 11 -14.51 9.05 15.41
CA PHE A 11 -15.81 9.29 16.03
C PHE A 11 -16.45 10.63 15.61
N VAL A 12 -15.76 11.43 14.80
CA VAL A 12 -16.29 12.69 14.26
C VAL A 12 -16.93 12.41 12.90
N PRO A 13 -18.13 12.95 12.60
CA PRO A 13 -18.74 12.82 11.28
C PRO A 13 -17.76 13.25 10.17
N GLN A 14 -17.53 12.38 9.18
CA GLN A 14 -16.55 12.66 8.12
C GLN A 14 -16.88 13.93 7.32
N SER A 15 -18.16 14.31 7.21
CA SER A 15 -18.60 15.55 6.57
C SER A 15 -18.09 16.82 7.25
N TRP A 16 -17.58 16.72 8.49
CA TRP A 16 -17.01 17.83 9.25
C TRP A 16 -15.49 17.92 9.12
N LEU A 17 -14.86 16.93 8.48
CA LEU A 17 -13.42 16.88 8.27
C LEU A 17 -13.13 17.32 6.83
N SER A 18 -12.11 18.15 6.64
CA SER A 18 -11.61 18.46 5.31
C SER A 18 -11.04 17.20 4.64
N THR A 19 -11.17 17.10 3.32
CA THR A 19 -10.57 16.01 2.53
C THR A 19 -9.06 15.87 2.78
N SER A 20 -8.33 16.98 2.90
CA SER A 20 -6.90 16.98 3.21
C SER A 20 -6.60 16.28 4.54
N TYR A 21 -7.34 16.62 5.60
CA TYR A 21 -7.21 15.97 6.91
C TYR A 21 -7.59 14.48 6.87
N ILE A 22 -8.60 14.08 6.08
CA ILE A 22 -8.96 12.68 5.92
C ILE A 22 -7.81 11.88 5.30
N VAL A 23 -7.13 12.44 4.29
CA VAL A 23 -5.94 11.84 3.66
C VAL A 23 -4.76 11.81 4.64
N GLU A 24 -4.47 12.93 5.30
CA GLU A 24 -3.40 13.03 6.31
C GLU A 24 -3.61 12.03 7.45
N ARG A 25 -4.86 11.83 7.88
CA ARG A 25 -5.21 10.85 8.92
C ARG A 25 -4.85 9.43 8.51
N ILE A 26 -5.03 9.04 7.26
CA ILE A 26 -4.63 7.72 6.76
C ILE A 26 -3.11 7.57 6.91
N SER A 27 -2.33 8.58 6.51
CA SER A 27 -0.88 8.58 6.68
C SER A 27 -0.44 8.58 8.14
N ILE A 28 -1.17 9.25 9.04
CA ILE A 28 -0.88 9.25 10.49
C ILE A 28 -1.15 7.88 11.10
N LEU A 29 -2.20 7.19 10.66
CA LEU A 29 -2.60 5.90 11.20
C LEU A 29 -1.80 4.74 10.63
N ALA A 30 -1.22 4.90 9.44
CA ALA A 30 -0.29 3.95 8.85
C ALA A 30 0.91 3.66 9.77
N ASP A 31 1.42 2.43 9.69
CA ASP A 31 2.69 2.08 10.32
C ASP A 31 3.86 2.72 9.58
N ASP A 32 5.00 2.87 10.26
CA ASP A 32 6.22 3.38 9.65
C ASP A 32 6.77 2.33 8.67
N PRO A 33 6.92 2.64 7.37
CA PRO A 33 7.43 1.69 6.38
C PRO A 33 8.75 1.04 6.80
N ASP A 34 9.65 1.78 7.46
CA ASP A 34 10.99 1.30 7.80
C ASP A 34 11.02 0.21 8.87
N THR A 35 9.97 0.13 9.69
CA THR A 35 9.86 -0.84 10.78
C THR A 35 8.68 -1.79 10.58
N CYS A 36 7.99 -1.69 9.45
CA CYS A 36 6.80 -2.47 9.16
C CYS A 36 7.18 -3.88 8.70
N GLU A 37 6.63 -4.90 9.37
CA GLU A 37 6.57 -6.25 8.81
C GLU A 37 5.51 -6.27 7.71
N HIS A 38 5.93 -5.98 6.48
CA HIS A 38 5.02 -5.75 5.37
C HIS A 38 4.14 -6.96 5.04
N ASP A 39 2.91 -6.64 4.67
CA ASP A 39 1.87 -7.59 4.28
C ASP A 39 1.22 -7.04 3.01
N TRP A 40 1.48 -7.71 1.89
CA TRP A 40 1.36 -7.15 0.55
C TRP A 40 0.13 -7.65 -0.16
N ASP A 41 -0.61 -6.74 -0.80
CA ASP A 41 -1.65 -7.07 -1.77
C ASP A 41 -1.24 -6.56 -3.15
N VAL A 42 -1.51 -7.34 -4.20
CA VAL A 42 -1.46 -6.85 -5.58
C VAL A 42 -2.63 -5.90 -5.80
N VAL A 43 -2.32 -4.67 -6.24
CA VAL A 43 -3.31 -3.61 -6.44
C VAL A 43 -3.43 -3.19 -7.91
N ALA A 44 -2.42 -3.44 -8.74
CA ALA A 44 -2.47 -3.13 -10.17
C ALA A 44 -1.41 -3.91 -10.98
N GLY A 45 -1.56 -3.89 -12.30
CA GLY A 45 -0.49 -4.24 -13.23
C GLY A 45 0.11 -2.97 -13.86
N ILE A 46 1.43 -2.89 -13.94
CA ILE A 46 2.19 -1.80 -14.54
C ILE A 46 2.47 -2.14 -15.99
N LEU A 47 1.71 -1.54 -16.91
CA LEU A 47 1.73 -1.90 -18.34
C LEU A 47 3.06 -1.57 -19.04
N SER A 48 3.74 -0.50 -18.63
CA SER A 48 4.98 -0.03 -19.29
C SER A 48 6.17 -0.96 -19.09
N THR A 49 6.24 -1.62 -17.93
CA THR A 49 7.35 -2.50 -17.53
C THR A 49 6.92 -3.96 -17.39
N VAL A 50 5.62 -4.25 -17.47
CA VAL A 50 5.03 -5.58 -17.27
C VAL A 50 5.39 -6.12 -15.88
N GLU A 51 5.02 -5.37 -14.85
CA GLU A 51 5.27 -5.69 -13.44
C GLU A 51 3.98 -5.62 -12.65
N LEU A 52 3.85 -6.32 -11.52
CA LEU A 52 2.71 -6.14 -10.63
C LEU A 52 3.03 -5.07 -9.61
N GLN A 53 2.11 -4.14 -9.37
CA GLN A 53 2.19 -3.21 -8.26
C GLN A 53 1.61 -3.86 -7.02
N VAL A 54 2.39 -3.90 -5.94
CA VAL A 54 1.94 -4.34 -4.62
C VAL A 54 1.86 -3.16 -3.65
N GLN A 55 0.91 -3.22 -2.73
CA GLN A 55 0.75 -2.25 -1.64
C GLN A 55 0.72 -2.97 -0.30
N CYS A 56 1.47 -2.46 0.69
CA CYS A 56 1.43 -2.99 2.04
C CYS A 56 0.16 -2.51 2.77
N ARG A 57 -0.63 -3.44 3.32
CA ARG A 57 -1.88 -3.16 4.04
C ARG A 57 -1.71 -2.33 5.32
N LYS A 58 -0.53 -2.37 5.94
CA LYS A 58 -0.25 -1.73 7.24
C LYS A 58 0.30 -0.31 7.12
N CYS A 59 1.35 -0.12 6.32
CA CYS A 59 2.03 1.16 6.14
C CYS A 59 1.70 1.89 4.83
N ALA A 60 0.89 1.28 3.95
CA ALA A 60 0.51 1.81 2.64
C ALA A 60 1.67 2.10 1.66
N THR A 61 2.90 1.64 1.95
CA THR A 61 4.01 1.69 0.98
C THR A 61 3.68 0.83 -0.24
N TYR A 62 4.30 1.17 -1.37
CA TYR A 62 4.17 0.43 -2.62
C TYR A 62 5.52 -0.10 -3.06
N SER A 63 5.47 -1.23 -3.76
CA SER A 63 6.62 -1.83 -4.42
C SER A 63 6.14 -2.58 -5.66
N GLU A 64 7.04 -3.21 -6.40
CA GLU A 64 6.72 -3.99 -7.58
C GLU A 64 7.24 -5.42 -7.50
N VAL A 65 6.50 -6.31 -8.15
CA VAL A 65 6.90 -7.68 -8.45
C VAL A 65 7.28 -7.75 -9.93
N PRO A 66 8.57 -7.91 -10.25
CA PRO A 66 9.02 -8.00 -11.63
C PRO A 66 8.79 -9.40 -12.20
N ASN A 67 8.73 -9.46 -13.54
CA ASN A 67 8.61 -10.71 -14.31
C ASN A 67 7.45 -11.61 -13.83
N PRO A 68 6.21 -11.11 -13.79
CA PRO A 68 5.06 -11.95 -13.48
C PRO A 68 4.94 -13.06 -14.51
N THR A 69 4.51 -14.24 -14.07
CA THR A 69 4.07 -15.29 -14.99
C THR A 69 2.83 -14.81 -15.74
N LYS A 70 2.54 -15.43 -16.89
CA LYS A 70 1.32 -15.14 -17.64
C LYS A 70 0.05 -15.26 -16.77
N LYS A 71 -0.01 -16.27 -15.90
CA LYS A 71 -1.14 -16.49 -14.99
C LYS A 71 -1.26 -15.38 -13.95
N GLU A 72 -0.14 -14.95 -13.37
CA GLU A 72 -0.10 -13.84 -12.40
C GLU A 72 -0.51 -12.51 -13.05
N TRP A 73 -0.05 -12.27 -14.28
CA TRP A 73 -0.41 -11.09 -15.06
C TRP A 73 -1.90 -11.07 -15.45
N GLU A 74 -2.45 -12.21 -15.85
CA GLU A 74 -3.89 -12.31 -16.14
C GLU A 74 -4.73 -12.12 -14.87
N ALA A 75 -4.25 -12.61 -13.71
CA ALA A 75 -4.95 -12.47 -12.43
C ALA A 75 -4.99 -11.01 -11.91
N CYS A 76 -4.05 -10.15 -12.34
CA CYS A 76 -4.06 -8.75 -11.91
C CYS A 76 -5.15 -7.92 -12.60
N ALA A 77 -5.82 -8.46 -13.61
CA ALA A 77 -6.97 -7.82 -14.24
C ALA A 77 -8.14 -7.71 -13.24
N GLY A 78 -8.35 -6.51 -12.71
CA GLY A 78 -9.34 -6.23 -11.66
C GLY A 78 -8.78 -6.08 -10.24
N ALA A 79 -7.44 -6.11 -10.09
CA ALA A 79 -6.78 -5.90 -8.79
C ALA A 79 -7.03 -4.51 -8.21
N MET A 80 -7.34 -3.50 -9.05
CA MET A 80 -7.66 -2.15 -8.57
C MET A 80 -8.98 -2.12 -7.79
N GLU A 81 -9.96 -2.92 -8.21
CA GLU A 81 -11.25 -3.05 -7.55
C GLU A 81 -11.23 -4.12 -6.44
N ASN A 82 -10.48 -5.21 -6.66
CA ASN A 82 -10.39 -6.35 -5.73
C ASN A 82 -8.92 -6.74 -5.51
N PRO A 83 -8.19 -6.02 -4.65
CA PRO A 83 -6.83 -6.38 -4.28
C PRO A 83 -6.77 -7.79 -3.68
N TYR A 84 -5.66 -8.49 -3.92
CA TYR A 84 -5.46 -9.86 -3.43
C TYR A 84 -4.06 -10.05 -2.85
N PRO A 85 -3.88 -10.94 -1.84
CA PRO A 85 -2.61 -11.07 -1.15
C PRO A 85 -1.51 -11.62 -2.07
N TRP A 86 -0.30 -11.11 -1.88
CA TRP A 86 0.92 -11.60 -2.49
C TRP A 86 1.81 -12.26 -1.44
N GLU A 87 2.00 -13.58 -1.57
CA GLU A 87 2.71 -14.38 -0.55
C GLU A 87 4.23 -14.47 -0.79
N ASP A 88 4.69 -14.39 -2.04
CA ASP A 88 6.11 -14.55 -2.38
C ASP A 88 6.89 -13.24 -2.24
N THR A 89 7.17 -12.86 -0.99
CA THR A 89 7.90 -11.63 -0.66
C THR A 89 9.32 -11.58 -1.21
N SER A 90 9.90 -12.73 -1.62
CA SER A 90 11.25 -12.80 -2.18
C SER A 90 11.38 -12.13 -3.55
N ARG A 91 10.25 -11.97 -4.26
CA ARG A 91 10.17 -11.33 -5.57
C ARG A 91 9.83 -9.84 -5.49
N ILE A 92 9.54 -9.30 -4.31
CA ILE A 92 9.24 -7.89 -4.13
C ILE A 92 10.54 -7.09 -4.27
N ARG A 93 10.49 -6.03 -5.07
CA ARG A 93 11.65 -5.16 -5.29
C ARG A 93 11.71 -4.09 -4.21
N TYR A 94 12.57 -4.31 -3.22
CA TYR A 94 12.79 -3.31 -2.19
C TYR A 94 13.71 -2.20 -2.68
N TYR A 95 13.31 -0.95 -2.50
CA TYR A 95 14.14 0.22 -2.83
C TYR A 95 14.56 0.93 -1.56
N GLN A 96 15.77 1.49 -1.55
CA GLN A 96 16.12 2.52 -0.59
C GLN A 96 15.93 3.88 -1.24
N ILE A 97 14.93 4.65 -0.78
CA ILE A 97 14.74 6.04 -1.17
C ILE A 97 14.92 6.88 0.09
N ASP A 98 15.87 7.82 0.08
CA ASP A 98 16.16 8.73 1.20
C ASP A 98 16.40 8.04 2.57
N GLY A 99 16.89 6.80 2.56
CA GLY A 99 17.18 6.02 3.78
C GLY A 99 16.01 5.15 4.25
N THR A 100 14.87 5.21 3.57
CA THR A 100 13.69 4.40 3.85
C THR A 100 13.63 3.19 2.91
N ILE A 101 13.38 2.00 3.45
CA ILE A 101 13.15 0.78 2.67
C ILE A 101 11.67 0.74 2.28
N HIS A 102 11.41 0.85 0.98
CA HIS A 102 10.09 0.69 0.38
C HIS A 102 9.87 -0.74 -0.09
#